data_AF-A0A0C9VS99-F1
#
_entry.id   AF-A0A0C9VS99-F1
#
_cell.length_a   1.000
_cell.length_b   1.000
_cell.length_c   1.000
_cell.angle_alpha   90.00
_cell.angle_beta   90.00
_cell.angle_gamma   90.00
#
_symmetry.space_group_name_H-M   'P 1'
#
loop_
_entity.id
_entity.type
_entity.pdbx_description
1 polymer ?
#
loop_
_entity_poly.entity_id
_entity_poly.type
_entity_poly.pdbx_seq_one_letter_code
_entity_poly.pdbx_strand_id
1 'polypeptide(L)'
;MAYNLIFEIVRGNIHFPESYGVRDQSRASIQTVKALLPVAKQKMKSYIEANTVAWIPSNIYFEFWIRRIQELSFLQTRVAKNRPSNACNLTLLIMYLIKCTVTNPREHSFTHFVLRDLNFQPSSQHFGIFFLPTLHRKTLAVDQMEPDDDSVLQYLTNTRGKCKQCPKDFSEDPRRTAEYPLGTHPSWEDIIDILNTNPTLIVNTRPNLMFWESEQGQIHHLVIHLLSKCTHNYTCTVNQTFLKHQENYPKPVNWQDILNFWTVLQIQDVFHAPAFKPHKAHWTGLPHGPRQLSFGDRFNAFFPPLETHFSTSSLWHLLKTTGYLKDYHHFLNTKSDHEILSLQDGLKAAFELFECLPDKCSAINSQPWKYHSEKGGPTFIINAKTYKICGVGHHKKTQKQPRPRAVATHTHIEALLIADQLQVPFDHAFKQIKGYNQQAHKQDRRTTRSRNKRKPPQLNHQQSRTSNLSEIGPEVEQVPQQDLSSSRENTGREHVEDEEESEEDSDQFSIESEDLEDD
;
A
#
# COMPACT_ATOMS: atom_id res chain seq x y z
N MET A 1 13.52 60.81 -30.96
CA MET A 1 14.50 60.49 -29.89
C MET A 1 13.87 60.02 -28.56
N ALA A 2 12.68 60.48 -28.15
CA ALA A 2 12.06 60.07 -26.88
C ALA A 2 11.60 58.60 -26.80
N TYR A 3 11.28 57.96 -27.94
CA TYR A 3 10.83 56.56 -27.97
C TYR A 3 11.96 55.57 -27.68
N ASN A 4 13.19 55.83 -28.15
CA ASN A 4 14.33 54.94 -27.90
C ASN A 4 14.77 54.99 -26.42
N LEU A 5 14.66 56.15 -25.77
CA LEU A 5 14.97 56.26 -24.34
C LEU A 5 13.96 55.46 -23.47
N ILE A 6 12.67 55.48 -23.83
CA ILE A 6 11.64 54.70 -23.14
C ILE A 6 11.83 53.19 -23.39
N PHE A 7 12.25 52.81 -24.61
CA PHE A 7 12.53 51.42 -24.95
C PHE A 7 13.76 50.86 -24.21
N GLU A 8 14.80 51.67 -24.03
CA GLU A 8 16.00 51.36 -23.24
C GLU A 8 15.72 51.27 -21.72
N ILE A 9 14.83 52.13 -21.20
CA ILE A 9 14.37 52.09 -19.80
C ILE A 9 13.60 50.79 -19.49
N VAL A 10 12.75 50.34 -20.42
CA VAL A 10 11.96 49.10 -20.25
C VAL A 10 12.84 47.84 -20.37
N ARG A 11 13.98 47.91 -21.06
CA ARG A 11 14.95 46.80 -21.15
C ARG A 11 16.06 46.82 -20.10
N GLY A 12 16.14 47.85 -19.25
CA GLY A 12 17.11 47.91 -18.16
C GLY A 12 18.55 48.27 -18.57
N ASN A 13 18.73 48.96 -19.69
CA ASN A 13 20.06 49.20 -20.28
C ASN A 13 20.61 50.64 -20.12
N ILE A 14 20.16 51.41 -19.13
CA ILE A 14 20.86 52.68 -18.80
C ILE A 14 22.04 52.38 -17.87
N HIS A 15 23.25 52.36 -18.43
CA HIS A 15 24.47 52.57 -17.64
C HIS A 15 24.65 54.06 -17.39
N PHE A 16 24.39 54.51 -16.16
CA PHE A 16 24.91 55.79 -15.70
C PHE A 16 26.43 55.64 -15.52
N PRO A 17 27.26 56.60 -15.97
CA PRO A 17 28.72 56.55 -15.76
C PRO A 17 29.12 56.47 -14.28
N GLU A 18 28.19 56.85 -13.39
CA GLU A 18 28.31 56.81 -11.93
C GLU A 18 27.17 55.95 -11.33
N SER A 19 26.92 54.76 -11.88
CA SER A 19 25.94 53.85 -11.27
C SER A 19 26.55 53.24 -10.00
N TYR A 20 25.95 53.52 -8.84
CA TYR A 20 26.40 53.04 -7.52
C TYR A 20 26.18 51.52 -7.29
N GLY A 21 26.10 50.71 -8.36
CA GLY A 21 25.90 49.25 -8.27
C GLY A 21 24.55 48.81 -7.66
N VAL A 22 23.59 49.72 -7.50
CA VAL A 22 22.28 49.43 -6.91
C VAL A 22 21.35 48.85 -7.97
N ARG A 23 20.95 47.58 -7.80
CA ARG A 23 19.93 46.95 -8.65
C ARG A 23 18.54 47.23 -8.05
N ASP A 24 17.93 48.33 -8.46
CA ASP A 24 16.61 48.73 -7.98
C ASP A 24 15.55 48.57 -9.08
N GLN A 25 14.59 47.66 -8.91
CA GLN A 25 13.38 47.63 -9.72
C GLN A 25 12.35 48.60 -9.13
N SER A 26 12.39 49.85 -9.57
CA SER A 26 11.36 50.82 -9.21
C SER A 26 10.09 50.59 -10.03
N ARG A 27 9.05 50.03 -9.40
CA ARG A 27 7.70 50.01 -9.97
C ARG A 27 7.05 51.36 -9.74
N ALA A 28 7.18 52.26 -10.71
CA ALA A 28 6.59 53.58 -10.67
C ALA A 28 5.72 53.82 -11.91
N SER A 29 4.64 54.58 -11.76
CA SER A 29 3.85 55.00 -12.91
C SER A 29 4.72 55.84 -13.86
N ILE A 30 4.44 55.81 -15.16
CA ILE A 30 5.19 56.61 -16.15
C ILE A 30 5.19 58.10 -15.78
N GLN A 31 4.11 58.59 -15.16
CA GLN A 31 4.01 59.97 -14.68
C GLN A 31 4.95 60.23 -13.51
N THR A 32 5.03 59.31 -12.56
CA THR A 32 5.97 59.38 -11.43
C THR A 32 7.42 59.34 -11.90
N VAL A 33 7.75 58.47 -12.86
CA VAL A 33 9.10 58.40 -13.44
C VAL A 33 9.46 59.72 -14.13
N LYS A 34 8.55 60.28 -14.93
CA LYS A 34 8.76 61.58 -15.60
C LYS A 34 8.98 62.74 -14.62
N ALA A 35 8.27 62.73 -13.49
CA ALA A 35 8.42 63.76 -12.46
C ALA A 35 9.74 63.59 -11.67
N LEU A 36 10.20 62.35 -11.48
CA LEU A 36 11.33 62.03 -10.62
C LEU A 36 12.68 62.07 -11.35
N LEU A 37 12.72 61.71 -12.64
CA LEU A 37 13.95 61.68 -13.45
C LEU A 37 14.75 62.99 -13.43
N PRO A 38 14.13 64.18 -13.61
CA PRO A 38 14.86 65.45 -13.65
C PRO A 38 15.52 65.81 -12.32
N VAL A 39 14.94 65.36 -11.20
CA VAL A 39 15.41 65.65 -9.84
C VAL A 39 16.14 64.47 -9.19
N ALA A 40 16.27 63.33 -9.89
CA ALA A 40 16.79 62.09 -9.34
C ALA A 40 18.22 62.24 -8.81
N LYS A 41 19.09 62.94 -9.56
CA LYS A 41 20.49 63.20 -9.14
C LYS A 41 20.55 64.04 -7.87
N GLN A 42 19.71 65.07 -7.77
CA GLN A 42 19.65 65.92 -6.59
C GLN A 42 19.10 65.17 -5.38
N LYS A 43 18.01 64.40 -5.55
CA LYS A 43 17.45 63.57 -4.48
C LYS A 43 18.43 62.50 -4.00
N MET A 44 19.12 61.82 -4.91
CA MET A 44 20.14 60.83 -4.55
C MET A 44 21.27 61.46 -3.74
N LYS A 45 21.74 62.65 -4.15
CA LYS A 45 22.73 63.40 -3.39
C LYS A 45 22.22 63.75 -1.98
N SER A 46 20.98 64.22 -1.86
CA SER A 46 20.35 64.50 -0.55
C SER A 46 20.19 63.24 0.31
N TYR A 47 19.89 62.07 -0.27
CA TYR A 47 19.79 60.80 0.48
C TYR A 47 21.15 60.31 0.99
N ILE A 48 22.20 60.46 0.18
CA ILE A 48 23.57 60.16 0.57
C ILE A 48 24.02 61.11 1.69
N GLU A 49 23.79 62.41 1.53
CA GLU A 49 24.11 63.43 2.55
C GLU A 49 23.32 63.22 3.85
N ALA A 50 22.08 62.73 3.76
CA ALA A 50 21.25 62.41 4.92
C ALA A 50 21.63 61.08 5.61
N ASN A 51 22.69 60.37 5.16
CA ASN A 51 23.11 59.06 5.67
C ASN A 51 21.97 58.02 5.74
N THR A 52 21.02 58.12 4.82
CA THR A 52 19.85 57.21 4.76
C THR A 52 20.13 55.92 3.98
N VAL A 53 21.30 55.83 3.34
CA VAL A 53 21.72 54.69 2.53
C VAL A 53 22.60 53.76 3.37
N ALA A 54 22.15 52.52 3.55
CA ALA A 54 22.96 51.46 4.13
C ALA A 54 23.81 50.79 3.04
N TRP A 55 25.13 50.96 3.11
CA TRP A 55 26.07 50.30 2.21
C TRP A 55 26.41 48.90 2.72
N ILE A 56 26.13 47.88 1.92
CA ILE A 56 26.49 46.50 2.24
C ILE A 56 27.74 46.13 1.43
N PRO A 57 28.84 45.72 2.08
CA PRO A 57 30.02 45.22 1.39
C PRO A 57 29.67 44.10 0.40
N SER A 58 30.17 44.20 -0.83
CA SER A 58 29.80 43.26 -1.90
C SER A 58 30.14 41.81 -1.56
N ASN A 59 31.24 41.56 -0.82
CA ASN A 59 31.57 40.24 -0.32
C ASN A 59 30.48 39.66 0.58
N ILE A 60 29.94 40.44 1.52
CA ILE A 60 28.86 40.02 2.42
C ILE A 60 27.58 39.75 1.64
N TYR A 61 27.23 40.65 0.70
CA TYR A 61 26.04 40.50 -0.13
C TYR A 61 26.09 39.22 -0.99
N PHE A 62 27.17 39.01 -1.74
CA PHE A 62 27.29 37.85 -2.61
C PHE A 62 27.45 36.55 -1.82
N GLU A 63 28.20 36.55 -0.72
CA GLU A 63 28.36 35.37 0.14
C GLU A 63 27.02 34.92 0.74
N PHE A 64 26.17 35.86 1.15
CA PHE A 64 24.82 35.56 1.62
C PHE A 64 23.97 34.86 0.54
N TRP A 65 23.97 35.38 -0.69
CA TRP A 65 23.21 34.77 -1.79
C TRP A 65 23.76 33.42 -2.23
N ILE A 66 25.08 33.24 -2.25
CA ILE A 66 25.73 31.96 -2.52
C ILE A 66 25.27 30.92 -1.50
N ARG A 67 25.35 31.24 -0.20
CA ARG A 67 24.87 30.36 0.88
C ARG A 67 23.39 30.01 0.70
N ARG A 68 22.56 30.99 0.36
CA ARG A 68 21.13 30.75 0.12
C ARG A 68 20.90 29.76 -1.03
N ILE A 69 21.58 29.91 -2.16
CA ILE A 69 21.43 29.00 -3.31
C ILE A 69 21.93 27.60 -2.93
N GLN A 70 23.04 27.50 -2.19
CA GLN A 70 23.57 26.23 -1.71
C GLN A 70 22.59 25.51 -0.77
N GLU A 71 22.02 26.22 0.19
CA GLU A 71 21.03 25.67 1.12
C GLU A 71 19.74 25.22 0.41
N LEU A 72 19.25 26.01 -0.55
CA LEU A 72 18.09 25.63 -1.37
C LEU A 72 18.39 24.42 -2.26
N SER A 73 19.60 24.34 -2.82
CA SER A 73 20.03 23.20 -3.64
C SER A 73 20.17 21.93 -2.78
N PHE A 74 20.75 22.07 -1.59
CA PHE A 74 20.85 20.97 -0.62
C PHE A 74 19.46 20.49 -0.18
N LEU A 75 18.53 21.41 0.06
CA LEU A 75 17.14 21.07 0.33
C LEU A 75 16.51 20.30 -0.84
N GLN A 76 16.72 20.74 -2.09
CA GLN A 76 16.22 20.04 -3.28
C GLN A 76 16.76 18.60 -3.35
N THR A 77 18.05 18.40 -3.11
CA THR A 77 18.64 17.06 -3.08
C THR A 77 18.01 16.17 -2.01
N ARG A 78 17.71 16.71 -0.83
CA ARG A 78 17.05 15.97 0.25
C ARG A 78 15.59 15.66 -0.08
N VAL A 79 14.87 16.58 -0.72
CA VAL A 79 13.50 16.35 -1.20
C VAL A 79 13.48 15.27 -2.27
N ALA A 80 14.40 15.29 -3.22
CA ALA A 80 14.53 14.27 -4.25
C ALA A 80 14.82 12.88 -3.68
N LYS A 81 15.63 12.80 -2.61
CA LYS A 81 15.99 11.56 -1.92
C LYS A 81 14.84 11.02 -1.06
N ASN A 82 14.24 11.87 -0.22
CA ASN A 82 13.26 11.45 0.78
C ASN A 82 11.82 11.38 0.24
N ARG A 83 11.54 12.06 -0.87
CA ARG A 83 10.23 12.11 -1.55
C ARG A 83 9.03 12.25 -0.59
N PRO A 84 8.93 13.39 0.14
CA PRO A 84 7.76 13.69 0.95
C PRO A 84 6.46 13.76 0.11
N SER A 85 5.29 13.73 0.75
CA SER A 85 3.99 13.73 0.07
C SER A 85 3.69 14.97 -0.78
N ASN A 86 4.42 16.06 -0.54
CA ASN A 86 4.35 17.33 -1.25
C ASN A 86 5.68 17.64 -1.98
N ALA A 87 6.43 16.62 -2.40
CA ALA A 87 7.75 16.77 -3.00
C ALA A 87 7.75 17.60 -4.29
N CYS A 88 6.70 17.48 -5.11
CA CYS A 88 6.55 18.21 -6.36
C CYS A 88 6.25 19.69 -6.08
N ASN A 89 5.30 19.98 -5.19
CA ASN A 89 5.00 21.33 -4.73
C ASN A 89 6.23 22.01 -4.11
N LEU A 90 6.96 21.28 -3.27
CA LEU A 90 8.18 21.77 -2.62
C LEU A 90 9.31 21.99 -3.63
N THR A 91 9.45 21.14 -4.65
CA THR A 91 10.40 21.33 -5.76
C THR A 91 10.09 22.60 -6.54
N LEU A 92 8.82 22.84 -6.89
CA LEU A 92 8.39 24.07 -7.57
C LEU A 92 8.73 25.31 -6.75
N LEU A 93 8.48 25.26 -5.43
CA LEU A 93 8.79 26.35 -4.53
C LEU A 93 10.29 26.59 -4.42
N ILE A 94 11.11 25.55 -4.27
CA ILE A 94 12.56 25.68 -4.18
C ILE A 94 13.13 26.30 -5.46
N MET A 95 12.69 25.81 -6.62
CA MET A 95 13.09 26.37 -7.92
C MET A 95 12.68 27.84 -8.05
N TYR A 96 11.49 28.20 -7.59
CA TYR A 96 11.03 29.58 -7.55
C TYR A 96 11.91 30.45 -6.64
N LEU A 97 12.24 29.99 -5.43
CA LEU A 97 13.07 30.71 -4.47
C LEU A 97 14.52 30.87 -4.94
N ILE A 98 15.06 29.90 -5.68
CA ILE A 98 16.37 30.05 -6.34
C ILE A 98 16.28 31.13 -7.42
N LYS A 99 15.24 31.13 -8.27
CA LYS A 99 15.05 32.17 -9.30
C LYS A 99 14.87 33.56 -8.70
N CYS A 100 14.22 33.67 -7.54
CA CYS A 100 14.05 34.92 -6.78
C CYS A 100 15.37 35.56 -6.31
N THR A 101 16.47 34.81 -6.26
CA THR A 101 17.78 35.37 -5.88
C THR A 101 18.37 36.28 -6.96
N VAL A 102 18.12 35.95 -8.24
CA VAL A 102 18.71 36.67 -9.39
C VAL A 102 17.67 37.51 -10.12
N THR A 103 16.40 37.14 -10.08
CA THR A 103 15.33 37.76 -10.86
C THR A 103 14.03 37.85 -10.07
N ASN A 104 13.06 38.61 -10.55
CA ASN A 104 11.67 38.50 -10.11
C ASN A 104 10.93 37.56 -11.07
N PRO A 105 10.93 36.22 -10.82
CA PRO A 105 10.28 35.27 -11.71
C PRO A 105 8.78 35.58 -11.84
N ARG A 106 8.22 35.35 -13.03
CA ARG A 106 6.76 35.37 -13.19
C ARG A 106 6.17 34.14 -12.51
N GLU A 107 5.12 34.36 -11.73
CA GLU A 107 4.40 33.28 -11.06
C GLU A 107 3.72 32.39 -12.11
N HIS A 108 4.00 31.09 -12.08
CA HIS A 108 3.25 30.10 -12.84
C HIS A 108 2.00 29.69 -12.06
N SER A 109 0.95 29.23 -12.75
CA SER A 109 -0.33 28.85 -12.12
C SER A 109 -0.16 27.88 -10.95
N PHE A 110 0.73 26.90 -11.09
CA PHE A 110 1.01 25.91 -10.04
C PHE A 110 1.83 26.48 -8.87
N THR A 111 2.76 27.39 -9.14
CA THR A 111 3.55 28.05 -8.09
C THR A 111 2.71 29.05 -7.30
N HIS A 112 1.72 29.70 -7.94
CA HIS A 112 0.83 30.66 -7.29
C HIS A 112 0.05 30.05 -6.11
N PHE A 113 -0.45 28.82 -6.25
CA PHE A 113 -1.14 28.12 -5.15
C PHE A 113 -0.20 27.89 -3.96
N VAL A 114 0.99 27.33 -4.21
CA VAL A 114 1.98 27.06 -3.17
C VAL A 114 2.46 28.35 -2.47
N LEU A 115 2.64 29.44 -3.23
CA LEU A 115 3.02 30.74 -2.66
C LEU A 115 1.90 31.37 -1.83
N ARG A 116 0.63 31.17 -2.23
CA ARG A 116 -0.53 31.63 -1.47
C ARG A 116 -0.63 30.90 -0.14
N ASP A 117 -0.52 29.58 -0.16
CA ASP A 117 -0.68 28.74 1.04
C ASP A 117 0.37 29.05 2.11
N LEU A 118 1.56 29.52 1.68
CA LEU A 118 2.64 29.92 2.57
C LEU A 118 2.69 31.43 2.89
N ASN A 119 1.65 32.19 2.55
CA ASN A 119 1.60 33.64 2.76
C ASN A 119 2.87 34.36 2.23
N PHE A 120 3.31 33.99 1.02
CA PHE A 120 4.53 34.51 0.41
C PHE A 120 4.54 36.03 0.30
N GLN A 121 3.42 36.61 -0.14
CA GLN A 121 3.36 38.03 -0.49
C GLN A 121 3.52 38.93 0.74
N PRO A 122 2.75 38.77 1.85
CA PRO A 122 2.96 39.56 3.06
C PRO A 122 4.35 39.34 3.68
N SER A 123 4.83 38.09 3.69
CA SER A 123 6.12 37.74 4.31
C SER A 123 7.30 38.32 3.52
N SER A 124 7.27 38.23 2.20
CA SER A 124 8.33 38.77 1.33
C SER A 124 8.33 40.29 1.31
N GLN A 125 7.17 40.95 1.47
CA GLN A 125 7.11 42.42 1.57
C GLN A 125 7.73 42.93 2.87
N HIS A 126 7.54 42.21 3.97
CA HIS A 126 8.04 42.63 5.27
C HIS A 126 9.56 42.47 5.40
N PHE A 127 10.10 41.34 4.92
CA PHE A 127 11.51 41.00 5.09
C PHE A 127 12.38 41.23 3.84
N GLY A 128 11.78 41.59 2.70
CA GLY A 128 12.46 41.69 1.40
C GLY A 128 12.92 40.35 0.82
N ILE A 129 12.77 39.26 1.58
CA ILE A 129 13.15 37.91 1.21
C ILE A 129 12.19 36.92 1.89
N PHE A 130 11.85 35.84 1.19
CA PHE A 130 10.99 34.81 1.75
C PHE A 130 11.82 33.70 2.41
N PHE A 131 11.40 33.31 3.61
CA PHE A 131 11.91 32.15 4.35
C PHE A 131 10.82 31.09 4.44
N LEU A 132 11.20 29.83 4.67
CA LEU A 132 10.27 28.72 4.88
C LEU A 132 10.08 28.51 6.40
N PRO A 133 9.10 29.16 7.05
CA PRO A 133 9.00 29.16 8.52
C PRO A 133 8.59 27.80 9.09
N THR A 134 7.85 27.00 8.33
CA THR A 134 7.22 25.74 8.78
C THR A 134 7.87 24.49 8.18
N LEU A 135 9.09 24.59 7.66
CA LEU A 135 9.81 23.45 7.09
C LEU A 135 10.38 22.55 8.21
N HIS A 136 9.82 21.36 8.37
CA HIS A 136 10.33 20.39 9.33
C HIS A 136 11.57 19.66 8.78
N ARG A 137 12.73 19.86 9.44
CA ARG A 137 14.06 19.40 8.94
C ARG A 137 14.21 17.88 8.76
N LYS A 138 13.43 17.07 9.47
CA LYS A 138 13.52 15.59 9.42
C LYS A 138 12.56 14.98 8.40
N THR A 139 11.32 15.47 8.36
CA THR A 139 10.26 14.92 7.49
C THR A 139 10.19 15.66 6.15
N LEU A 140 10.83 16.83 6.04
CA LEU A 140 10.72 17.77 4.91
C LEU A 140 9.27 18.16 4.62
N ALA A 141 8.39 18.04 5.62
CA ALA A 141 7.02 18.47 5.56
C ALA A 141 6.95 19.99 5.77
N VAL A 142 6.01 20.62 5.07
CA VAL A 142 5.61 22.01 5.29
C VAL A 142 4.12 21.94 5.60
N ASP A 143 3.76 22.11 6.87
CA ASP A 143 2.41 21.78 7.38
C ASP A 143 1.27 22.57 6.73
N GLN A 144 1.60 23.71 6.12
CA GLN A 144 0.64 24.59 5.43
C GLN A 144 0.53 24.29 3.92
N MET A 145 1.32 23.33 3.40
CA MET A 145 1.38 23.02 1.98
C MET A 145 0.58 21.76 1.68
N GLU A 146 -0.36 21.86 0.75
CA GLU A 146 -1.15 20.73 0.25
C GLU A 146 -0.24 19.63 -0.36
N PRO A 147 -0.67 18.35 -0.31
CA PRO A 147 0.04 17.25 -0.95
C PRO A 147 0.08 17.42 -2.47
N ASP A 148 0.96 16.67 -3.12
CA ASP A 148 1.12 16.71 -4.57
C ASP A 148 -0.17 16.25 -5.27
N ASP A 149 -0.67 17.07 -6.19
CA ASP A 149 -1.76 16.73 -7.10
C ASP A 149 -1.23 16.16 -8.43
N ASP A 150 -2.02 15.32 -9.09
CA ASP A 150 -1.68 14.68 -10.37
C ASP A 150 -1.36 15.74 -11.45
N SER A 151 -2.00 16.91 -11.37
CA SER A 151 -1.76 18.04 -12.27
C SER A 151 -0.36 18.65 -12.12
N VAL A 152 0.14 18.78 -10.89
CA VAL A 152 1.47 19.29 -10.57
C VAL A 152 2.55 18.28 -10.98
N LEU A 153 2.29 17.00 -10.72
CA LEU A 153 3.17 15.92 -11.13
C LEU A 153 3.35 15.90 -12.65
N GLN A 154 2.26 16.03 -13.41
CA GLN A 154 2.29 16.09 -14.87
C GLN A 154 3.08 17.30 -15.38
N TYR A 155 2.95 18.46 -14.73
CA TYR A 155 3.69 19.68 -15.08
C TYR A 155 5.21 19.54 -14.86
N LEU A 156 5.63 18.90 -13.78
CA LEU A 156 7.05 18.74 -13.44
C LEU A 156 7.76 17.63 -14.21
N THR A 157 7.04 16.54 -14.52
CA THR A 157 7.66 15.34 -15.12
C THR A 157 7.50 15.25 -16.63
N ASN A 158 6.63 16.08 -17.24
CA ASN A 158 6.23 15.99 -18.65
C ASN A 158 5.73 14.59 -19.10
N THR A 159 5.51 13.67 -18.15
CA THR A 159 5.01 12.31 -18.41
C THR A 159 3.53 12.23 -18.09
N ARG A 160 2.71 11.83 -19.07
CA ARG A 160 1.33 11.38 -18.82
C ARG A 160 1.39 9.98 -18.19
N GLY A 161 1.61 9.91 -16.88
CA GLY A 161 1.67 8.63 -16.19
C GLY A 161 1.59 8.78 -14.68
N LYS A 162 0.81 7.90 -14.05
CA LYS A 162 0.81 7.72 -12.58
C LYS A 162 2.23 7.36 -12.15
N CYS A 163 2.73 8.05 -11.12
CA CYS A 163 4.02 7.75 -10.51
C CYS A 163 4.08 6.27 -10.14
N LYS A 164 5.06 5.52 -10.68
CA LYS A 164 5.51 4.28 -10.04
C LYS A 164 6.08 4.70 -8.69
N GLN A 165 5.30 4.52 -7.63
CA GLN A 165 5.83 4.62 -6.27
C GLN A 165 7.04 3.69 -6.22
N CYS A 166 8.25 4.24 -6.01
CA CYS A 166 9.38 3.40 -5.66
C CYS A 166 8.95 2.55 -4.46
N PRO A 167 9.28 1.25 -4.44
CA PRO A 167 9.15 0.47 -3.22
C PRO A 167 9.91 1.21 -2.13
N LYS A 168 9.20 1.74 -1.14
CA LYS A 168 9.84 2.20 0.09
C LYS A 168 10.61 1.02 0.64
N ASP A 169 11.88 1.23 0.95
CA ASP A 169 12.69 0.24 1.63
C ASP A 169 11.92 -0.19 2.89
N PHE A 170 11.68 -1.50 3.05
CA PHE A 170 10.75 -2.03 4.06
C PHE A 170 11.17 -1.66 5.50
N SER A 171 12.42 -1.24 5.67
CA SER A 171 13.03 -0.82 6.94
C SER A 171 12.72 0.63 7.34
N GLU A 172 12.22 1.49 6.44
CA GLU A 172 12.03 2.93 6.70
C GLU A 172 10.58 3.40 6.44
N ASP A 173 9.56 2.58 6.72
CA ASP A 173 8.18 3.09 6.74
C ASP A 173 7.95 3.87 8.05
N PRO A 174 7.74 5.20 8.04
CA PRO A 174 7.46 5.98 9.25
C PRO A 174 6.16 5.57 9.97
N ARG A 175 5.36 4.69 9.36
CA ARG A 175 4.17 4.08 9.98
C ARG A 175 4.52 2.89 10.88
N ARG A 176 5.72 2.31 10.77
CA ARG A 176 6.20 1.22 11.63
C ARG A 176 6.82 1.81 12.89
N THR A 177 6.11 1.69 14.00
CA THR A 177 6.59 2.08 15.33
C THR A 177 6.66 0.86 16.23
N ALA A 178 7.26 0.99 17.43
CA ALA A 178 7.18 -0.07 18.44
C ALA A 178 5.73 -0.43 18.81
N GLU A 179 4.82 0.53 18.68
CA GLU A 179 3.37 0.36 18.86
C GLU A 179 2.69 -0.32 17.67
N TYR A 180 3.15 -0.06 16.44
CA TYR A 180 2.59 -0.63 15.20
C TYR A 180 3.70 -1.33 14.39
N PRO A 181 4.12 -2.55 14.76
CA PRO A 181 5.30 -3.19 14.17
C PRO A 181 5.16 -3.53 12.68
N LEU A 182 3.93 -3.75 12.19
CA LEU A 182 3.66 -3.95 10.76
C LEU A 182 3.29 -2.67 10.02
N GLY A 183 3.16 -1.54 10.71
CA GLY A 183 2.54 -0.33 10.21
C GLY A 183 1.12 -0.16 10.74
N THR A 184 0.57 1.04 10.58
CA THR A 184 -0.81 1.34 11.05
C THR A 184 -1.89 0.57 10.28
N HIS A 185 -1.64 0.23 9.01
CA HIS A 185 -2.60 -0.43 8.12
C HIS A 185 -1.95 -1.56 7.30
N PRO A 186 -1.54 -2.69 7.92
CA PRO A 186 -0.97 -3.81 7.19
C PRO A 186 -2.01 -4.53 6.34
N SER A 187 -1.58 -5.22 5.29
CA SER A 187 -2.51 -6.03 4.48
C SER A 187 -2.95 -7.28 5.26
N TRP A 188 -4.07 -7.88 4.85
CA TRP A 188 -4.55 -9.11 5.49
C TRP A 188 -3.55 -10.28 5.40
N GLU A 189 -2.77 -10.32 4.32
CA GLU A 189 -1.72 -11.31 4.10
C GLU A 189 -0.54 -11.10 5.04
N ASP A 190 -0.13 -9.85 5.26
CA ASP A 190 0.91 -9.52 6.24
C ASP A 190 0.49 -9.96 7.66
N ILE A 191 -0.80 -9.83 7.99
CA ILE A 191 -1.35 -10.30 9.27
C ILE A 191 -1.30 -11.84 9.35
N ILE A 192 -1.66 -12.55 8.29
CA ILE A 192 -1.56 -14.02 8.27
C ILE A 192 -0.10 -14.46 8.41
N ASP A 193 0.80 -13.82 7.68
CA ASP A 193 2.22 -14.17 7.67
C ASP A 193 2.88 -13.92 9.02
N ILE A 194 2.60 -12.78 9.67
CA ILE A 194 3.14 -12.51 11.01
C ILE A 194 2.60 -13.49 12.04
N LEU A 195 1.33 -13.90 11.95
CA LEU A 195 0.74 -14.85 12.89
C LEU A 195 1.34 -16.25 12.72
N ASN A 196 1.77 -16.60 11.51
CA ASN A 196 2.45 -17.85 11.22
C ASN A 196 3.93 -17.84 11.64
N THR A 197 4.60 -16.69 11.60
CA THR A 197 6.03 -16.56 11.88
C THR A 197 6.31 -16.13 13.32
N ASN A 198 5.74 -15.01 13.76
CA ASN A 198 5.92 -14.48 15.11
C ASN A 198 4.66 -13.72 15.60
N PRO A 199 3.66 -14.43 16.13
CA PRO A 199 2.38 -13.84 16.51
C PRO A 199 2.48 -12.87 17.70
N THR A 200 3.53 -12.96 18.53
CA THR A 200 3.74 -12.05 19.67
C THR A 200 4.02 -10.61 19.24
N LEU A 201 4.51 -10.39 18.01
CA LEU A 201 4.82 -9.06 17.52
C LEU A 201 3.55 -8.22 17.34
N ILE A 202 2.49 -8.79 16.78
CA ILE A 202 1.25 -8.05 16.46
C ILE A 202 0.28 -7.99 17.64
N VAL A 203 0.42 -8.82 18.66
CA VAL A 203 -0.53 -8.88 19.78
C VAL A 203 -0.08 -7.99 20.94
N ASN A 204 -0.99 -7.17 21.46
CA ASN A 204 -0.77 -6.41 22.68
C ASN A 204 -0.80 -7.34 23.89
N THR A 205 0.33 -7.47 24.57
CA THR A 205 0.40 -8.03 25.92
C THR A 205 -0.23 -7.02 26.88
N ARG A 206 -1.51 -7.19 27.22
CA ARG A 206 -2.22 -6.24 28.10
C ARG A 206 -1.94 -6.60 29.56
N PRO A 207 -1.24 -5.76 30.35
CA PRO A 207 -0.82 -6.21 31.67
C PRO A 207 -1.96 -6.23 32.71
N ASN A 208 -2.95 -5.34 32.60
CA ASN A 208 -3.89 -5.10 33.71
C ASN A 208 -5.29 -4.69 33.21
N LEU A 209 -6.06 -5.62 32.65
CA LEU A 209 -7.49 -5.39 32.43
C LEU A 209 -8.25 -5.83 33.68
N MET A 210 -8.62 -4.85 34.51
CA MET A 210 -9.53 -5.08 35.63
C MET A 210 -10.91 -5.43 35.05
N PHE A 211 -11.32 -6.68 35.28
CA PHE A 211 -12.69 -7.13 35.05
C PHE A 211 -13.66 -6.56 36.11
N TRP A 212 -13.14 -5.94 37.18
CA TRP A 212 -13.90 -5.57 38.37
C TRP A 212 -14.16 -4.07 38.46
N GLU A 213 -15.44 -3.70 38.61
CA GLU A 213 -15.85 -2.40 39.17
C GLU A 213 -17.29 -2.39 39.76
N SER A 214 -17.98 -3.53 39.92
CA SER A 214 -19.40 -3.55 40.35
C SER A 214 -19.70 -4.31 41.65
N GLU A 215 -20.83 -3.92 42.28
CA GLU A 215 -21.39 -4.46 43.54
C GLU A 215 -21.81 -5.96 43.48
N GLN A 216 -21.64 -6.65 42.35
CA GLN A 216 -22.06 -8.06 42.14
C GLN A 216 -20.97 -9.10 42.48
N GLY A 217 -20.24 -8.93 43.58
CA GLY A 217 -19.06 -9.74 43.91
C GLY A 217 -19.25 -11.28 43.85
N GLN A 218 -20.43 -11.80 44.22
CA GLN A 218 -20.69 -13.25 44.21
C GLN A 218 -20.74 -13.87 42.81
N ILE A 219 -21.33 -13.18 41.82
CA ILE A 219 -21.45 -13.68 40.44
C ILE A 219 -20.07 -13.67 39.78
N HIS A 220 -19.25 -12.67 40.07
CA HIS A 220 -17.87 -12.58 39.58
C HIS A 220 -17.00 -13.73 40.07
N HIS A 221 -17.10 -14.11 41.35
CA HIS A 221 -16.40 -15.29 41.87
C HIS A 221 -16.80 -16.57 41.14
N LEU A 222 -18.08 -16.72 40.81
CA LEU A 222 -18.56 -17.87 40.05
C LEU A 222 -18.05 -17.86 38.60
N VAL A 223 -18.04 -16.71 37.92
CA VAL A 223 -17.46 -16.57 36.57
C VAL A 223 -16.00 -17.01 36.57
N ILE A 224 -15.19 -16.51 37.52
CA ILE A 224 -13.78 -16.85 37.66
C ILE A 224 -13.62 -18.36 37.90
N HIS A 225 -14.41 -18.93 38.82
CA HIS A 225 -14.38 -20.37 39.11
C HIS A 225 -14.73 -21.24 37.90
N LEU A 226 -15.79 -20.89 37.17
CA LEU A 226 -16.20 -21.60 35.96
C LEU A 226 -15.16 -21.47 34.85
N LEU A 227 -14.56 -20.29 34.67
CA LEU A 227 -13.51 -20.06 33.66
C LEU A 227 -12.20 -20.77 34.02
N SER A 228 -11.83 -20.81 35.30
CA SER A 228 -10.71 -21.59 35.80
C SER A 228 -10.89 -23.08 35.47
N LYS A 229 -12.05 -23.65 35.83
CA LYS A 229 -12.38 -25.04 35.49
C LYS A 229 -12.48 -25.27 33.99
N CYS A 230 -13.04 -24.33 33.23
CA CYS A 230 -13.15 -24.43 31.78
C CYS A 230 -11.77 -24.49 31.14
N THR A 231 -10.87 -23.60 31.56
CA THR A 231 -9.49 -23.54 31.06
C THR A 231 -8.72 -24.82 31.38
N HIS A 232 -8.78 -25.29 32.63
CA HIS A 232 -8.16 -26.55 33.02
C HIS A 232 -8.72 -27.74 32.24
N ASN A 233 -10.04 -27.92 32.24
CA ASN A 233 -10.69 -29.05 31.57
C ASN A 233 -10.44 -29.03 30.06
N TYR A 234 -10.40 -27.84 29.44
CA TYR A 234 -10.03 -27.70 28.03
C TYR A 234 -8.63 -28.27 27.79
N THR A 235 -7.62 -27.92 28.59
CA THR A 235 -6.28 -28.49 28.41
C THR A 235 -6.24 -29.99 28.60
N CYS A 236 -7.06 -30.55 29.50
CA CYS A 236 -7.21 -32.00 29.67
C CYS A 236 -7.80 -32.71 28.44
N THR A 237 -8.50 -32.01 27.56
CA THR A 237 -8.99 -32.58 26.28
C THR A 237 -7.92 -32.66 25.19
N VAL A 238 -6.75 -32.05 25.41
CA VAL A 238 -5.62 -32.09 24.47
C VAL A 238 -4.68 -33.24 24.88
N ASN A 239 -4.20 -34.01 23.91
CA ASN A 239 -3.26 -35.10 24.16
C ASN A 239 -1.95 -34.53 24.73
N GLN A 240 -1.39 -35.20 25.75
CA GLN A 240 -0.13 -34.84 26.41
C GLN A 240 1.04 -34.66 25.45
N THR A 241 1.04 -35.36 24.32
CA THR A 241 2.09 -35.21 23.29
C THR A 241 2.17 -33.81 22.70
N PHE A 242 1.08 -33.03 22.75
CA PHE A 242 1.04 -31.65 22.29
C PHE A 242 1.38 -30.64 23.39
N LEU A 243 1.64 -31.08 24.62
CA LEU A 243 2.05 -30.21 25.73
C LEU A 243 3.57 -30.25 25.88
N LYS A 244 4.20 -29.08 26.10
CA LYS A 244 5.65 -29.02 26.33
C LYS A 244 6.08 -29.69 27.64
N HIS A 245 5.19 -29.67 28.64
CA HIS A 245 5.40 -30.29 29.94
C HIS A 245 4.36 -31.40 30.14
N GLN A 246 4.75 -32.64 29.84
CA GLN A 246 3.85 -33.79 29.72
C GLN A 246 3.08 -34.16 31.00
N GLU A 247 3.42 -33.58 32.16
CA GLU A 247 2.81 -33.88 33.45
C GLU A 247 2.12 -32.68 34.14
N ASN A 248 2.16 -31.48 33.54
CA ASN A 248 1.70 -30.27 34.23
C ASN A 248 0.59 -29.56 33.47
N TYR A 249 -0.63 -30.10 33.58
CA TYR A 249 -1.82 -29.40 33.10
C TYR A 249 -2.01 -28.11 33.91
N PRO A 250 -2.14 -26.95 33.25
CA PRO A 250 -2.29 -25.68 33.93
C PRO A 250 -3.59 -25.66 34.73
N LYS A 251 -3.49 -25.18 35.97
CA LYS A 251 -4.61 -25.01 36.90
C LYS A 251 -4.67 -23.55 37.32
N PRO A 252 -5.21 -22.66 36.47
CA PRO A 252 -5.36 -21.26 36.84
C PRO A 252 -6.31 -21.15 38.03
N VAL A 253 -5.96 -20.37 39.05
CA VAL A 253 -6.75 -20.26 40.28
C VAL A 253 -7.51 -18.94 40.31
N ASN A 254 -6.87 -17.88 39.85
CA ASN A 254 -7.42 -16.52 39.91
C ASN A 254 -7.64 -15.95 38.49
N TRP A 255 -8.27 -14.77 38.43
CA TRP A 255 -8.54 -14.08 37.16
C TRP A 255 -7.26 -13.78 36.35
N GLN A 256 -6.18 -13.37 37.01
CA GLN A 256 -4.92 -13.07 36.35
C GLN A 256 -4.30 -14.32 35.73
N ASP A 257 -4.37 -15.47 36.39
CA ASP A 257 -3.87 -16.74 35.84
C ASP A 257 -4.66 -17.13 34.59
N ILE A 258 -5.98 -16.90 34.58
CA ILE A 258 -6.85 -17.18 33.42
C ILE A 258 -6.48 -16.28 32.24
N LEU A 259 -6.34 -14.97 32.49
CA LEU A 259 -5.93 -14.02 31.46
C LEU A 259 -4.55 -14.36 30.90
N ASN A 260 -3.58 -14.61 31.78
CA ASN A 260 -2.22 -15.00 31.41
C ASN A 260 -2.22 -16.28 30.56
N PHE A 261 -3.03 -17.28 30.92
CA PHE A 261 -3.14 -18.53 30.17
C PHE A 261 -3.60 -18.30 28.73
N TRP A 262 -4.62 -17.46 28.51
CA TRP A 262 -5.17 -17.19 27.19
C TRP A 262 -4.38 -16.14 26.38
N THR A 263 -3.12 -15.86 26.75
CA THR A 263 -2.20 -15.05 25.95
C THR A 263 -1.51 -15.88 24.86
N VAL A 264 -1.13 -15.23 23.76
CA VAL A 264 -0.38 -15.90 22.68
C VAL A 264 0.94 -16.48 23.22
N LEU A 265 1.63 -15.73 24.08
CA LEU A 265 2.90 -16.12 24.68
C LEU A 265 2.74 -17.40 25.51
N GLN A 266 1.77 -17.42 26.43
CA GLN A 266 1.58 -18.57 27.31
C GLN A 266 1.10 -19.81 26.55
N ILE A 267 0.26 -19.65 25.51
CA ILE A 267 -0.12 -20.77 24.64
C ILE A 267 1.10 -21.31 23.89
N GLN A 268 2.00 -20.44 23.41
CA GLN A 268 3.26 -20.87 22.82
C GLN A 268 4.17 -21.60 23.81
N ASP A 269 4.09 -21.30 25.12
CA ASP A 269 4.85 -21.99 26.15
C ASP A 269 4.22 -23.32 26.60
N VAL A 270 2.90 -23.43 26.58
CA VAL A 270 2.19 -24.64 27.01
C VAL A 270 2.16 -25.70 25.90
N PHE A 271 1.95 -25.31 24.64
CA PHE A 271 1.72 -26.24 23.53
C PHE A 271 2.93 -26.35 22.59
N HIS A 272 3.14 -27.54 22.03
CA HIS A 272 4.07 -27.76 20.91
C HIS A 272 3.44 -27.27 19.61
N ALA A 273 4.16 -26.39 18.91
CA ALA A 273 3.81 -25.87 17.58
C ALA A 273 2.33 -25.42 17.41
N PRO A 274 1.79 -24.57 18.31
CA PRO A 274 0.43 -24.06 18.15
C PRO A 274 0.31 -23.23 16.88
N ALA A 275 -0.81 -23.38 16.17
CA ALA A 275 -1.14 -22.58 15.00
C ALA A 275 -2.08 -21.43 15.39
N PHE A 276 -1.84 -20.24 14.87
CA PHE A 276 -2.66 -19.07 15.15
C PHE A 276 -3.36 -18.56 13.89
N LYS A 277 -4.66 -18.34 13.99
CA LYS A 277 -5.50 -17.81 12.91
C LYS A 277 -5.99 -16.41 13.23
N PRO A 278 -6.07 -15.54 12.23
CA PRO A 278 -6.61 -14.21 12.43
C PRO A 278 -8.13 -14.22 12.58
N HIS A 279 -8.65 -13.29 13.38
CA HIS A 279 -10.08 -13.06 13.57
C HIS A 279 -10.57 -11.84 12.78
N LYS A 280 -11.75 -11.97 12.18
CA LYS A 280 -12.30 -11.00 11.22
C LYS A 280 -13.32 -10.01 11.81
N ALA A 281 -13.82 -10.21 13.02
CA ALA A 281 -15.09 -9.59 13.45
C ALA A 281 -15.03 -8.06 13.72
N HIS A 282 -13.86 -7.44 13.70
CA HIS A 282 -13.68 -6.02 14.04
C HIS A 282 -13.19 -5.13 12.90
N TRP A 283 -12.85 -5.69 11.73
CA TRP A 283 -12.23 -4.93 10.64
C TRP A 283 -13.13 -4.85 9.41
N THR A 284 -13.17 -3.66 8.81
CA THR A 284 -13.86 -3.37 7.54
C THR A 284 -12.87 -3.55 6.37
N GLY A 285 -13.37 -3.87 5.17
CA GLY A 285 -12.53 -4.05 3.98
C GLY A 285 -11.82 -5.41 3.85
N LEU A 286 -12.23 -6.41 4.63
CA LEU A 286 -11.68 -7.77 4.59
C LEU A 286 -12.13 -8.56 3.35
N PRO A 287 -11.34 -9.57 2.91
CA PRO A 287 -11.76 -10.48 1.84
C PRO A 287 -13.07 -11.18 2.22
N HIS A 288 -13.93 -11.35 1.20
CA HIS A 288 -15.27 -11.92 1.35
C HIS A 288 -15.20 -13.27 2.11
N GLY A 289 -16.12 -13.44 3.05
CA GLY A 289 -16.21 -14.66 3.85
C GLY A 289 -17.31 -14.55 4.90
N PRO A 290 -17.63 -15.67 5.58
CA PRO A 290 -18.67 -15.67 6.60
C PRO A 290 -18.31 -14.71 7.75
N ARG A 291 -19.30 -13.92 8.17
CA ARG A 291 -19.14 -12.99 9.29
C ARG A 291 -18.83 -13.80 10.55
N GLN A 292 -17.69 -13.52 11.17
CA GLN A 292 -17.29 -14.19 12.41
C GLN A 292 -17.95 -13.51 13.60
N LEU A 293 -18.42 -14.31 14.56
CA LEU A 293 -18.90 -13.81 15.85
C LEU A 293 -17.76 -13.14 16.63
N SER A 294 -18.10 -12.12 17.42
CA SER A 294 -17.18 -11.48 18.36
C SER A 294 -16.65 -12.50 19.38
N PHE A 295 -15.53 -12.19 20.04
CA PHE A 295 -15.00 -13.07 21.08
C PHE A 295 -15.99 -13.25 22.23
N GLY A 296 -16.66 -12.18 22.66
CA GLY A 296 -17.73 -12.23 23.64
C GLY A 296 -18.82 -13.21 23.20
N ASP A 297 -19.41 -13.04 22.02
CA ASP A 297 -20.51 -13.89 21.56
C ASP A 297 -20.11 -15.37 21.32
N ARG A 298 -18.81 -15.67 21.21
CA ARG A 298 -18.29 -17.03 21.13
C ARG A 298 -18.37 -17.79 22.46
N PHE A 299 -18.68 -17.14 23.58
CA PHE A 299 -18.82 -17.83 24.87
C PHE A 299 -19.84 -18.98 24.79
N ASN A 300 -20.94 -18.82 24.05
CA ASN A 300 -21.96 -19.84 23.83
C ASN A 300 -21.42 -21.14 23.19
N ALA A 301 -20.31 -21.03 22.44
CA ALA A 301 -19.66 -22.21 21.87
C ALA A 301 -18.94 -23.06 22.93
N PHE A 302 -18.51 -22.44 24.04
CA PHE A 302 -17.86 -23.08 25.18
C PHE A 302 -18.83 -23.30 26.35
N PHE A 303 -19.88 -22.51 26.47
CA PHE A 303 -20.94 -22.58 27.48
C PHE A 303 -22.30 -22.73 26.80
N PRO A 304 -22.57 -23.90 26.18
CA PRO A 304 -23.80 -24.15 25.45
C PRO A 304 -25.01 -24.21 26.38
N PRO A 305 -26.20 -23.78 25.91
CA PRO A 305 -27.43 -23.76 26.70
C PRO A 305 -27.95 -25.17 27.01
N LEU A 306 -28.91 -25.27 27.93
CA LEU A 306 -29.40 -26.54 28.50
C LEU A 306 -29.98 -27.50 27.46
N GLU A 307 -30.60 -26.96 26.42
CA GLU A 307 -31.27 -27.66 25.32
C GLU A 307 -30.27 -28.33 24.37
N THR A 308 -28.97 -28.06 24.53
CA THR A 308 -27.95 -28.65 23.65
C THR A 308 -27.73 -30.12 23.97
N HIS A 309 -28.05 -30.98 23.00
CA HIS A 309 -27.84 -32.42 23.08
C HIS A 309 -26.48 -32.82 22.52
N PHE A 310 -25.65 -33.46 23.35
CA PHE A 310 -24.37 -34.03 22.96
C PHE A 310 -24.49 -35.55 22.78
N SER A 311 -23.83 -36.09 21.76
CA SER A 311 -23.65 -37.53 21.62
C SER A 311 -22.88 -38.08 22.83
N THR A 312 -23.24 -39.27 23.31
CA THR A 312 -22.56 -39.96 24.41
C THR A 312 -21.07 -40.22 24.14
N SER A 313 -20.70 -40.33 22.85
CA SER A 313 -19.31 -40.49 22.39
C SER A 313 -18.50 -39.20 22.33
N SER A 314 -19.14 -38.04 22.51
CA SER A 314 -18.51 -36.73 22.40
C SER A 314 -17.78 -36.33 23.69
N LEU A 315 -16.62 -35.67 23.58
CA LEU A 315 -15.95 -35.08 24.74
C LEU A 315 -16.82 -34.04 25.45
N TRP A 316 -17.73 -33.38 24.73
CA TRP A 316 -18.69 -32.45 25.34
C TRP A 316 -19.65 -33.13 26.31
N HIS A 317 -19.99 -34.41 26.07
CA HIS A 317 -20.79 -35.18 27.01
C HIS A 317 -20.01 -35.47 28.30
N LEU A 318 -18.70 -35.78 28.20
CA LEU A 318 -17.84 -35.92 29.37
C LEU A 318 -17.73 -34.61 30.15
N LEU A 319 -17.53 -33.48 29.46
CA LEU A 319 -17.50 -32.17 30.09
C LEU A 319 -18.83 -31.81 30.78
N LYS A 320 -19.97 -32.21 30.23
CA LYS A 320 -21.31 -32.03 30.81
C LYS A 320 -21.57 -32.92 32.02
N THR A 321 -21.01 -34.13 32.04
CA THR A 321 -21.25 -35.12 33.11
C THR A 321 -20.29 -34.95 34.30
N THR A 322 -19.02 -34.62 34.04
CA THR A 322 -17.97 -34.55 35.07
C THR A 322 -17.13 -33.27 35.06
N GLY A 323 -17.20 -32.48 33.99
CA GLY A 323 -16.41 -31.26 33.82
C GLY A 323 -17.13 -29.98 34.26
N TYR A 324 -16.60 -28.84 33.82
CA TYR A 324 -17.12 -27.50 34.15
C TYR A 324 -18.56 -27.27 33.66
N LEU A 325 -18.99 -27.95 32.59
CA LEU A 325 -20.35 -27.80 32.08
C LEU A 325 -21.38 -28.40 33.02
N LYS A 326 -21.00 -29.37 33.85
CA LYS A 326 -21.87 -29.88 34.93
C LYS A 326 -22.24 -28.75 35.89
N ASP A 327 -21.25 -28.01 36.36
CA ASP A 327 -21.43 -26.91 37.31
C ASP A 327 -22.22 -25.76 36.66
N TYR A 328 -21.91 -25.45 35.40
CA TYR A 328 -22.64 -24.45 34.62
C TYR A 328 -24.13 -24.83 34.43
N HIS A 329 -24.43 -26.04 33.96
CA HIS A 329 -25.81 -26.51 33.78
C HIS A 329 -26.55 -26.69 35.10
N HIS A 330 -25.85 -27.05 36.18
CA HIS A 330 -26.43 -27.05 37.52
C HIS A 330 -26.85 -25.64 37.95
N PHE A 331 -26.02 -24.63 37.70
CA PHE A 331 -26.36 -23.24 37.97
C PHE A 331 -27.58 -22.79 37.16
N LEU A 332 -27.61 -23.07 35.85
CA LEU A 332 -28.74 -22.72 34.98
C LEU A 332 -30.07 -23.36 35.43
N ASN A 333 -30.05 -24.55 36.03
CA ASN A 333 -31.25 -25.23 36.52
C ASN A 333 -31.73 -24.76 37.90
N THR A 334 -30.86 -24.16 38.71
CA THR A 334 -31.14 -23.89 40.13
C THR A 334 -31.37 -22.42 40.45
N LYS A 335 -30.97 -21.52 39.54
CA LYS A 335 -30.95 -20.08 39.77
C LYS A 335 -32.04 -19.35 38.99
N SER A 336 -32.30 -18.12 39.40
CA SER A 336 -33.27 -17.25 38.73
C SER A 336 -32.77 -16.76 37.38
N ASP A 337 -33.70 -16.41 36.47
CA ASP A 337 -33.37 -15.87 35.14
C ASP A 337 -32.44 -14.65 35.21
N HIS A 338 -32.62 -13.80 36.24
CA HIS A 338 -31.77 -12.62 36.45
C HIS A 338 -30.32 -13.00 36.80
N GLU A 339 -30.12 -13.99 37.68
CA GLU A 339 -28.78 -14.50 38.01
C GLU A 339 -28.13 -15.19 36.80
N ILE A 340 -28.92 -15.89 35.99
CA ILE A 340 -28.45 -16.55 34.75
C ILE A 340 -27.98 -15.50 33.75
N LEU A 341 -28.78 -14.46 33.51
CA LEU A 341 -28.42 -13.35 32.62
C LEU A 341 -27.14 -12.66 33.09
N SER A 342 -27.04 -12.34 34.38
CA SER A 342 -25.85 -11.71 34.94
C SER A 342 -24.60 -12.59 34.83
N LEU A 343 -24.73 -13.91 35.00
CA LEU A 343 -23.64 -14.85 34.74
C LEU A 343 -23.21 -14.85 33.27
N GLN A 344 -24.16 -14.88 32.34
CA GLN A 344 -23.90 -14.87 30.90
C GLN A 344 -23.23 -13.56 30.46
N ASP A 345 -23.68 -12.42 30.98
CA ASP A 345 -23.05 -11.11 30.75
C ASP A 345 -21.62 -11.08 31.28
N GLY A 346 -21.38 -11.63 32.48
CA GLY A 346 -20.05 -11.77 33.06
C GLY A 346 -19.12 -12.67 32.22
N LEU A 347 -19.62 -13.81 31.74
CA LEU A 347 -18.88 -14.69 30.84
C LEU A 347 -18.58 -14.01 29.51
N LYS A 348 -19.56 -13.34 28.91
CA LYS A 348 -19.38 -12.60 27.66
C LYS A 348 -18.32 -11.52 27.81
N ALA A 349 -18.39 -10.72 28.86
CA ALA A 349 -17.39 -9.69 29.17
C ALA A 349 -15.99 -10.29 29.36
N ALA A 350 -15.87 -11.41 30.09
CA ALA A 350 -14.60 -12.09 30.27
C ALA A 350 -14.00 -12.59 28.94
N PHE A 351 -14.82 -13.19 28.08
CA PHE A 351 -14.38 -13.67 26.76
C PHE A 351 -13.91 -12.55 25.83
N GLU A 352 -14.48 -11.34 25.94
CA GLU A 352 -14.00 -10.18 25.17
C GLU A 352 -12.58 -9.75 25.54
N LEU A 353 -12.12 -10.09 26.75
CA LEU A 353 -10.80 -9.72 27.27
C LEU A 353 -9.70 -10.72 26.89
N PHE A 354 -10.05 -11.95 26.48
CA PHE A 354 -9.06 -12.95 26.08
C PHE A 354 -8.33 -12.58 24.79
N GLU A 355 -7.01 -12.84 24.75
CA GLU A 355 -6.20 -12.59 23.55
C GLU A 355 -6.39 -13.67 22.50
N CYS A 356 -6.59 -14.93 22.90
CA CYS A 356 -6.84 -16.01 21.96
C CYS A 356 -7.80 -17.06 22.53
N LEU A 357 -8.43 -17.81 21.63
CA LEU A 357 -9.36 -18.89 21.95
C LEU A 357 -9.13 -20.07 21.02
N PRO A 358 -9.47 -21.30 21.43
CA PRO A 358 -9.41 -22.47 20.56
C PRO A 358 -10.28 -22.33 19.31
N ASP A 359 -9.77 -22.78 18.16
CA ASP A 359 -10.57 -22.90 16.94
C ASP A 359 -11.47 -24.15 17.05
N LYS A 360 -12.72 -23.94 17.47
CA LYS A 360 -13.75 -24.97 17.53
C LYS A 360 -14.46 -25.11 16.18
N CYS A 361 -14.70 -26.34 15.75
CA CYS A 361 -15.49 -26.61 14.54
C CYS A 361 -16.99 -26.34 14.79
N SER A 362 -17.72 -25.83 13.80
CA SER A 362 -19.13 -25.43 13.97
C SER A 362 -20.10 -26.55 14.34
N ALA A 363 -19.69 -27.82 14.24
CA ALA A 363 -20.51 -28.95 14.60
C ALA A 363 -20.59 -29.14 16.12
N ILE A 364 -21.80 -29.35 16.65
CA ILE A 364 -22.11 -29.46 18.08
C ILE A 364 -21.30 -30.57 18.78
N ASN A 365 -21.05 -31.67 18.07
CA ASN A 365 -20.30 -32.84 18.59
C ASN A 365 -18.82 -32.85 18.17
N SER A 366 -18.29 -31.77 17.60
CA SER A 366 -16.90 -31.71 17.20
C SER A 366 -15.95 -31.62 18.40
N GLN A 367 -14.67 -31.87 18.17
CA GLN A 367 -13.64 -31.66 19.17
C GLN A 367 -13.62 -30.17 19.64
N PRO A 368 -13.31 -29.90 20.92
CA PRO A 368 -13.22 -28.53 21.44
C PRO A 368 -12.04 -27.74 20.86
N TRP A 369 -11.17 -28.39 20.09
CA TRP A 369 -10.03 -27.81 19.38
C TRP A 369 -9.88 -28.44 18.00
N LYS A 370 -9.10 -27.78 17.13
CA LYS A 370 -8.83 -28.25 15.76
C LYS A 370 -7.33 -28.47 15.56
N TYR A 371 -6.96 -29.59 14.96
CA TYR A 371 -5.59 -29.90 14.58
C TYR A 371 -5.17 -29.14 13.31
N HIS A 372 -3.97 -28.58 13.29
CA HIS A 372 -3.36 -27.95 12.12
C HIS A 372 -2.34 -28.89 11.48
N SER A 373 -2.62 -29.39 10.28
CA SER A 373 -1.76 -30.35 9.59
C SER A 373 -0.34 -29.84 9.33
N GLU A 374 -0.19 -28.58 8.91
CA GLU A 374 1.12 -28.03 8.53
C GLU A 374 2.03 -27.69 9.72
N LYS A 375 1.46 -27.24 10.84
CA LYS A 375 2.21 -26.86 12.05
C LYS A 375 2.37 -28.03 13.01
N GLY A 376 1.47 -29.03 12.95
CA GLY A 376 1.54 -30.22 13.78
C GLY A 376 0.94 -30.05 15.18
N GLY A 377 0.11 -29.03 15.42
CA GLY A 377 -0.41 -28.71 16.75
C GLY A 377 -1.86 -28.18 16.76
N PRO A 378 -2.40 -27.83 17.94
CA PRO A 378 -3.73 -27.26 18.07
C PRO A 378 -3.81 -25.85 17.47
N THR A 379 -4.97 -25.51 16.94
CA THR A 379 -5.26 -24.21 16.31
C THR A 379 -5.99 -23.28 17.28
N PHE A 380 -5.52 -22.04 17.35
CA PHE A 380 -6.12 -20.96 18.12
C PHE A 380 -6.48 -19.79 17.20
N ILE A 381 -7.54 -19.08 17.53
CA ILE A 381 -7.96 -17.83 16.89
C ILE A 381 -7.52 -16.69 17.82
N ILE A 382 -6.89 -15.67 17.27
CA ILE A 382 -6.48 -14.49 18.05
C ILE A 382 -7.53 -13.39 17.94
N ASN A 383 -7.88 -12.79 19.06
CA ASN A 383 -8.83 -11.71 19.17
C ASN A 383 -8.39 -10.50 18.34
N ALA A 384 -9.22 -10.07 17.41
CA ALA A 384 -8.85 -8.95 16.55
C ALA A 384 -8.71 -7.63 17.34
N LYS A 385 -9.35 -7.48 18.51
CA LYS A 385 -9.21 -6.31 19.39
C LYS A 385 -7.80 -6.18 20.00
N THR A 386 -7.00 -7.24 20.01
CA THR A 386 -5.65 -7.22 20.60
C THR A 386 -4.56 -6.91 19.59
N TYR A 387 -4.90 -6.77 18.30
CA TYR A 387 -3.92 -6.41 17.29
C TYR A 387 -3.43 -4.98 17.44
N LYS A 388 -2.11 -4.83 17.34
CA LYS A 388 -1.35 -3.58 17.23
C LYS A 388 -1.46 -2.99 15.82
N ILE A 389 -2.70 -2.69 15.39
CA ILE A 389 -3.00 -2.09 14.08
C ILE A 389 -4.17 -1.11 14.22
N CYS A 390 -4.23 -0.09 13.35
CA CYS A 390 -5.36 0.85 13.27
C CYS A 390 -6.45 0.35 12.30
N GLY A 391 -6.08 -0.45 11.31
CA GLY A 391 -6.99 -0.99 10.31
C GLY A 391 -6.31 -1.99 9.40
N VAL A 392 -7.07 -2.61 8.48
CA VAL A 392 -6.52 -3.51 7.46
C VAL A 392 -6.37 -2.73 6.16
N GLY A 393 -5.14 -2.67 5.65
CA GLY A 393 -4.79 -2.00 4.40
C GLY A 393 -5.18 -2.81 3.17
N HIS A 394 -5.18 -2.13 2.02
CA HIS A 394 -5.42 -2.77 0.73
C HIS A 394 -4.35 -3.83 0.45
N HIS A 395 -4.77 -4.93 -0.17
CA HIS A 395 -3.88 -5.96 -0.69
C HIS A 395 -2.87 -5.32 -1.62
N LYS A 396 -1.59 -5.31 -1.23
CA LYS A 396 -0.52 -5.01 -2.18
C LYS A 396 -0.47 -6.21 -3.10
N LYS A 397 -0.76 -6.05 -4.39
CA LYS A 397 -0.36 -7.04 -5.39
C LYS A 397 1.15 -7.14 -5.28
N THR A 398 1.65 -8.09 -4.51
CA THR A 398 3.02 -8.54 -4.60
C THR A 398 3.14 -9.06 -6.02
N GLN A 399 3.69 -8.24 -6.92
CA GLN A 399 4.35 -8.77 -8.10
C GLN A 399 5.30 -9.81 -7.52
N LYS A 400 4.96 -11.10 -7.68
CA LYS A 400 5.82 -12.19 -7.26
C LYS A 400 7.14 -11.90 -7.95
N GLN A 401 8.14 -11.43 -7.19
CA GLN A 401 9.47 -11.33 -7.76
C GLN A 401 9.79 -12.74 -8.24
N PRO A 402 10.11 -12.92 -9.53
CA PRO A 402 10.38 -14.24 -10.05
C PRO A 402 11.49 -14.84 -9.18
N ARG A 403 11.16 -15.93 -8.49
CA ARG A 403 12.16 -16.65 -7.70
C ARG A 403 13.28 -17.04 -8.68
N PRO A 404 14.55 -16.87 -8.30
CA PRO A 404 15.66 -17.24 -9.18
C PRO A 404 15.48 -18.70 -9.59
N ARG A 405 15.30 -18.93 -10.90
CA ARG A 405 15.20 -20.28 -11.45
C ARG A 405 16.60 -20.88 -11.43
N ALA A 406 16.73 -22.10 -10.91
CA ALA A 406 18.01 -22.82 -10.92
C ALA A 406 18.49 -23.15 -12.35
N VAL A 407 17.56 -23.20 -13.31
CA VAL A 407 17.83 -23.45 -14.73
C VAL A 407 17.93 -22.12 -15.47
N ALA A 408 19.06 -21.89 -16.15
CA ALA A 408 19.27 -20.72 -17.01
C ALA A 408 18.34 -20.74 -18.23
N THR A 409 18.04 -19.58 -18.81
CA THR A 409 17.19 -19.49 -20.00
C THR A 409 17.87 -20.14 -21.20
N HIS A 410 17.06 -20.71 -22.12
CA HIS A 410 17.59 -21.34 -23.34
C HIS A 410 18.48 -20.39 -24.15
N THR A 411 18.10 -19.11 -24.22
CA THR A 411 18.88 -18.05 -24.87
C THR A 411 20.24 -17.79 -24.21
N HIS A 412 20.33 -17.92 -22.89
CA HIS A 412 21.58 -17.77 -22.16
C HIS A 412 22.51 -18.97 -22.39
N ILE A 413 21.95 -20.18 -22.39
CA ILE A 413 22.68 -21.41 -22.68
C ILE A 413 23.20 -21.40 -24.12
N GLU A 414 22.35 -21.05 -25.08
CA GLU A 414 22.73 -20.98 -26.51
C GLU A 414 23.81 -19.91 -26.76
N ALA A 415 23.72 -18.75 -26.11
CA ALA A 415 24.76 -17.72 -26.20
C ALA A 415 26.10 -18.19 -25.63
N LEU A 416 26.10 -18.94 -24.52
CA LEU A 416 27.31 -19.52 -23.96
C LEU A 416 27.92 -20.56 -24.91
N LEU A 417 27.11 -21.42 -25.50
CA LEU A 417 27.57 -22.45 -26.44
C LEU A 417 28.15 -21.85 -27.74
N ILE A 418 27.50 -20.81 -28.28
CA ILE A 418 28.00 -20.09 -29.47
C ILE A 418 29.28 -19.31 -29.15
N ALA A 419 29.34 -18.66 -27.98
CA ALA A 419 30.53 -17.96 -27.53
C ALA A 419 31.74 -18.91 -27.40
N ASP A 420 31.53 -20.10 -26.84
CA ASP A 420 32.56 -21.12 -26.68
C ASP A 420 32.99 -21.71 -28.03
N GLN A 421 32.02 -22.05 -28.90
CA GLN A 421 32.30 -22.61 -30.22
C GLN A 421 33.05 -21.65 -31.15
N LEU A 422 32.74 -20.34 -31.09
CA LEU A 422 33.33 -19.32 -31.95
C LEU A 422 34.47 -18.53 -31.29
N GLN A 423 34.81 -18.84 -30.03
CA GLN A 423 35.79 -18.11 -29.21
C GLN A 423 35.56 -16.59 -29.19
N VAL A 424 34.30 -16.18 -29.14
CA VAL A 424 33.90 -14.77 -29.06
C VAL A 424 33.38 -14.45 -27.65
N PRO A 425 33.48 -13.20 -27.19
CA PRO A 425 32.93 -12.81 -25.89
C PRO A 425 31.42 -13.09 -25.82
N PHE A 426 30.96 -13.58 -24.66
CA PHE A 426 29.56 -13.92 -24.41
C PHE A 426 28.59 -12.79 -24.81
N ASP A 427 28.92 -11.53 -24.49
CA ASP A 427 28.05 -10.39 -24.81
C ASP A 427 27.82 -10.22 -26.31
N HIS A 428 28.78 -10.62 -27.14
CA HIS A 428 28.67 -10.56 -28.59
C HIS A 428 27.72 -11.65 -29.12
N ALA A 429 27.91 -12.89 -28.67
CA ALA A 429 27.03 -14.01 -29.01
C ALA A 429 25.60 -13.78 -28.49
N PHE A 430 25.45 -13.24 -27.28
CA PHE A 430 24.15 -12.94 -26.67
C PHE A 430 23.40 -11.84 -27.43
N LYS A 431 24.08 -10.76 -27.85
CA LYS A 431 23.48 -9.72 -28.69
C LYS A 431 23.04 -10.26 -30.05
N GLN A 432 23.83 -11.14 -30.64
CA GLN A 432 23.52 -11.76 -31.93
C GLN A 432 22.23 -12.60 -31.85
N ILE A 433 22.13 -13.51 -30.86
CA ILE A 433 20.92 -14.34 -30.65
C ILE A 433 19.70 -13.46 -30.34
N LYS A 434 19.85 -12.46 -29.48
CA LYS A 434 18.76 -11.53 -29.16
C LYS A 434 18.28 -10.78 -30.41
N GLY A 435 19.20 -10.37 -31.28
CA GLY A 435 18.91 -9.75 -32.56
C GLY A 435 18.12 -10.68 -33.49
N TYR A 436 18.55 -11.93 -33.65
CA TYR A 436 17.83 -12.93 -34.46
C TYR A 436 16.42 -13.20 -33.94
N ASN A 437 16.26 -13.41 -32.63
CA ASN A 437 14.95 -13.67 -32.01
C ASN A 437 13.99 -12.48 -32.16
N GLN A 438 14.49 -11.26 -32.03
CA GLN A 438 13.69 -10.05 -32.27
C GLN A 438 13.24 -9.93 -33.73
N GLN A 439 14.09 -10.32 -34.68
CA GLN A 439 13.74 -10.32 -36.10
C GLN A 439 12.70 -11.39 -36.43
N ALA A 440 12.85 -12.60 -35.88
CA ALA A 440 11.88 -13.69 -36.02
C ALA A 440 10.49 -13.27 -35.49
N HIS A 441 10.42 -12.71 -34.28
CA HIS A 441 9.17 -12.19 -33.72
C HIS A 441 8.54 -11.07 -34.55
N LYS A 442 9.35 -10.18 -35.13
CA LYS A 442 8.85 -9.13 -36.04
C LYS A 442 8.30 -9.71 -37.33
N GLN A 443 8.91 -10.77 -37.87
CA GLN A 443 8.40 -11.47 -39.06
C GLN A 443 7.10 -12.20 -38.75
N ASP A 444 7.00 -12.92 -37.64
CA ASP A 444 5.78 -13.61 -37.21
C ASP A 444 4.62 -12.64 -37.00
N ARG A 445 4.88 -11.49 -36.35
CA ARG A 445 3.85 -10.44 -36.20
C ARG A 445 3.37 -9.91 -37.56
N ARG A 446 4.25 -9.78 -38.55
CA ARG A 446 3.88 -9.32 -39.90
C ARG A 446 3.04 -10.36 -40.66
N THR A 447 3.39 -11.64 -40.55
CA THR A 447 2.66 -12.74 -41.22
C THR A 447 1.29 -13.00 -40.61
N THR A 448 1.16 -12.89 -39.28
CA THR A 448 -0.14 -13.02 -38.60
C THR A 448 -1.07 -11.87 -38.97
N ARG A 449 -0.53 -10.65 -39.10
CA ARG A 449 -1.28 -9.47 -39.53
C ARG A 449 -1.68 -9.53 -41.02
N SER A 450 -0.89 -10.17 -41.88
CA SER A 450 -1.25 -10.38 -43.29
C SER A 450 -2.32 -11.47 -43.47
N ARG A 451 -2.30 -12.53 -42.64
CA ARG A 451 -3.32 -13.58 -42.62
C ARG A 451 -4.68 -13.10 -42.09
N ASN A 452 -4.70 -12.08 -41.23
CA ASN A 452 -5.93 -11.55 -40.62
C ASN A 452 -6.60 -10.38 -41.37
N LYS A 453 -6.22 -10.07 -42.61
CA LYS A 453 -6.97 -9.09 -43.43
C LYS A 453 -8.24 -9.73 -43.98
N ARG A 454 -9.37 -9.57 -43.26
CA ARG A 454 -10.72 -9.89 -43.78
C ARG A 454 -11.02 -9.01 -45.01
N LYS A 455 -11.59 -9.61 -46.08
CA LYS A 455 -12.15 -8.85 -47.20
C LYS A 455 -13.34 -7.99 -46.70
N PRO A 456 -13.47 -6.72 -47.13
CA PRO A 456 -14.58 -5.88 -46.70
C PRO A 456 -15.93 -6.40 -47.23
N PRO A 457 -17.03 -6.22 -46.47
CA PRO A 457 -18.36 -6.68 -46.90
C PRO A 457 -18.85 -5.90 -48.12
N GLN A 458 -19.40 -6.61 -49.10
CA GLN A 458 -20.03 -6.00 -50.28
C GLN A 458 -21.38 -5.40 -49.88
N LEU A 459 -21.57 -4.11 -50.17
CA LEU A 459 -22.86 -3.42 -50.01
C LEU A 459 -23.84 -3.91 -51.09
N ASN A 460 -24.85 -4.67 -50.69
CA ASN A 460 -26.00 -4.98 -51.53
C ASN A 460 -26.94 -3.76 -51.58
N HIS A 461 -26.99 -3.10 -52.74
CA HIS A 461 -28.06 -2.16 -53.07
C HIS A 461 -29.36 -2.94 -53.33
N GLN A 462 -30.34 -2.83 -52.44
CA GLN A 462 -31.73 -3.20 -52.74
C GLN A 462 -32.43 -2.00 -53.38
N GLN A 463 -32.70 -2.11 -54.68
CA GLN A 463 -33.66 -1.28 -55.40
C GLN A 463 -35.08 -1.81 -55.15
N SER A 464 -35.95 -0.91 -54.74
CA SER A 464 -37.39 -1.10 -54.63
C SER A 464 -38.07 -1.08 -56.01
N ARG A 465 -39.20 -1.82 -56.10
CA ARG A 465 -40.27 -1.87 -57.12
C ARG A 465 -40.26 -3.20 -57.90
N THR A 466 -41.35 -3.95 -58.08
CA THR A 466 -42.79 -3.80 -57.81
C THR A 466 -43.48 -5.14 -58.13
N SER A 467 -44.62 -5.40 -57.46
CA SER A 467 -45.83 -6.11 -57.95
C SER A 467 -45.81 -7.60 -58.37
N ASN A 468 -46.54 -8.39 -57.58
CA ASN A 468 -47.62 -9.34 -57.90
C ASN A 468 -47.43 -10.58 -58.81
N LEU A 469 -47.69 -11.72 -58.15
CA LEU A 469 -48.49 -12.91 -58.53
C LEU A 469 -48.03 -13.93 -59.59
N SER A 470 -48.43 -15.17 -59.26
CA SER A 470 -48.65 -16.39 -60.05
C SER A 470 -47.49 -17.34 -60.38
N GLU A 471 -47.42 -18.42 -59.58
CA GLU A 471 -47.83 -19.80 -59.95
C GLU A 471 -47.10 -20.58 -61.07
N ILE A 472 -46.93 -21.89 -60.77
CA ILE A 472 -46.73 -23.05 -61.66
C ILE A 472 -45.27 -23.55 -61.85
N GLY A 473 -44.96 -24.72 -61.27
CA GLY A 473 -43.85 -25.61 -61.66
C GLY A 473 -44.24 -26.50 -62.88
N PRO A 474 -43.66 -27.69 -63.13
CA PRO A 474 -42.59 -28.37 -62.40
C PRO A 474 -41.58 -29.16 -63.30
N GLU A 475 -40.60 -29.77 -62.61
CA GLU A 475 -40.07 -31.15 -62.75
C GLU A 475 -39.10 -31.64 -63.86
N VAL A 476 -38.36 -32.67 -63.43
CA VAL A 476 -37.61 -33.75 -64.12
C VAL A 476 -36.11 -33.48 -64.35
N GLU A 477 -35.13 -34.38 -64.14
CA GLU A 477 -34.87 -35.59 -63.32
C GLU A 477 -33.41 -36.03 -63.71
N GLN A 478 -32.76 -36.84 -62.86
CA GLN A 478 -31.65 -37.79 -63.16
C GLN A 478 -30.14 -37.39 -63.01
N VAL A 479 -29.60 -37.96 -61.92
CA VAL A 479 -28.27 -38.49 -61.51
C VAL A 479 -27.64 -39.49 -62.55
N PRO A 480 -26.49 -40.23 -62.36
CA PRO A 480 -25.46 -40.29 -61.27
C PRO A 480 -23.98 -40.64 -61.67
N GLN A 481 -23.17 -40.86 -60.60
CA GLN A 481 -21.96 -41.73 -60.43
C GLN A 481 -20.58 -41.02 -60.40
N GLN A 482 -19.61 -41.32 -59.52
CA GLN A 482 -19.36 -42.45 -58.60
C GLN A 482 -18.17 -42.14 -57.62
N ASP A 483 -18.24 -42.69 -56.39
CA ASP A 483 -17.21 -43.46 -55.64
C ASP A 483 -15.77 -42.89 -55.37
N LEU A 484 -15.02 -43.19 -54.29
CA LEU A 484 -15.12 -44.11 -53.15
C LEU A 484 -14.07 -43.73 -52.07
N SER A 485 -14.23 -44.35 -50.90
CA SER A 485 -13.59 -44.18 -49.58
C SER A 485 -12.24 -44.88 -49.37
N SER A 486 -11.53 -44.54 -48.29
CA SER A 486 -10.95 -45.57 -47.39
C SER A 486 -10.67 -45.04 -45.98
N SER A 487 -10.93 -45.90 -45.00
CA SER A 487 -10.97 -45.69 -43.55
C SER A 487 -9.64 -46.06 -42.86
N ARG A 488 -9.38 -45.52 -41.66
CA ARG A 488 -8.81 -46.31 -40.54
C ARG A 488 -8.98 -45.63 -39.17
N GLU A 489 -9.25 -46.48 -38.19
CA GLU A 489 -9.66 -46.22 -36.81
C GLU A 489 -8.52 -45.82 -35.85
N ASN A 490 -8.85 -44.88 -34.96
CA ASN A 490 -8.73 -44.91 -33.48
C ASN A 490 -7.40 -45.34 -32.79
N THR A 491 -6.84 -44.45 -31.98
CA THR A 491 -6.28 -44.74 -30.62
C THR A 491 -5.96 -43.42 -29.91
N GLY A 492 -6.43 -43.29 -28.67
CA GLY A 492 -6.51 -42.01 -27.96
C GLY A 492 -5.25 -41.55 -27.22
N ARG A 493 -5.25 -40.27 -26.80
CA ARG A 493 -4.57 -39.81 -25.58
C ARG A 493 -5.08 -38.42 -25.15
N GLU A 494 -5.63 -38.42 -23.94
CA GLU A 494 -5.59 -37.40 -22.87
C GLU A 494 -5.60 -35.91 -23.23
N HIS A 495 -6.71 -35.29 -22.84
CA HIS A 495 -6.89 -33.87 -22.57
C HIS A 495 -5.90 -33.40 -21.48
N VAL A 496 -5.04 -32.44 -21.83
CA VAL A 496 -4.44 -31.50 -20.88
C VAL A 496 -4.81 -30.12 -21.40
N GLU A 497 -5.60 -29.39 -20.61
CA GLU A 497 -5.98 -28.01 -20.89
C GLU A 497 -4.78 -27.11 -20.54
N ASP A 498 -4.12 -26.57 -21.57
CA ASP A 498 -3.15 -25.49 -21.43
C ASP A 498 -3.91 -24.15 -21.25
N GLU A 499 -3.75 -23.52 -20.09
CA GLU A 499 -4.18 -22.15 -19.83
C GLU A 499 -3.26 -21.18 -20.59
N GLU A 500 -3.80 -20.52 -21.60
CA GLU A 500 -3.15 -19.39 -22.31
C GLU A 500 -3.07 -18.16 -21.38
N GLU A 501 -1.92 -17.92 -20.74
CA GLU A 501 -1.58 -16.60 -20.18
C GLU A 501 -0.81 -15.77 -21.22
N SER A 502 -1.41 -14.66 -21.65
CA SER A 502 -0.81 -13.70 -22.59
C SER A 502 0.21 -12.80 -21.89
N GLU A 503 1.50 -13.04 -22.12
CA GLU A 503 2.60 -12.15 -21.75
C GLU A 503 2.66 -10.96 -22.73
N GLU A 504 2.18 -9.79 -22.29
CA GLU A 504 2.47 -8.50 -22.95
C GLU A 504 3.75 -7.88 -22.37
N ASP A 505 4.88 -8.24 -22.97
CA ASP A 505 6.17 -7.56 -22.75
C ASP A 505 6.18 -6.16 -23.40
N SER A 506 6.44 -5.14 -22.58
CA SER A 506 6.65 -3.75 -23.01
C SER A 506 8.00 -3.24 -22.55
N ASP A 507 9.05 -3.66 -23.26
CA ASP A 507 10.38 -3.06 -23.20
C ASP A 507 10.61 -2.18 -24.43
N GLN A 508 10.63 -0.86 -24.24
CA GLN A 508 11.14 0.07 -25.22
C GLN A 508 11.92 1.18 -24.52
N PHE A 509 13.23 0.95 -24.34
CA PHE A 509 14.22 2.00 -24.12
C PHE A 509 14.88 2.31 -25.47
N SER A 510 14.64 3.51 -26.00
CA SER A 510 15.54 4.15 -26.96
C SER A 510 16.48 5.04 -26.18
N ILE A 511 17.77 4.70 -26.20
CA ILE A 511 18.87 5.60 -25.87
C ILE A 511 19.33 6.17 -27.22
N GLU A 512 19.04 7.45 -27.48
CA GLU A 512 19.72 8.20 -28.52
C GLU A 512 20.85 8.97 -27.85
N SER A 513 22.06 8.47 -28.06
CA SER A 513 23.31 9.18 -27.93
C SER A 513 23.59 9.85 -29.27
N GLU A 514 23.56 11.18 -29.33
CA GLU A 514 24.16 11.93 -30.44
C GLU A 514 25.53 12.44 -29.99
N ASP A 515 26.53 11.94 -30.70
CA ASP A 515 27.93 12.30 -30.62
C ASP A 515 28.18 13.70 -31.21
N LEU A 516 29.25 14.29 -30.69
CA LEU A 516 29.95 15.48 -31.16
C LEU A 516 30.50 15.28 -32.57
N GLU A 517 30.34 16.27 -33.47
CA GLU A 517 31.36 16.59 -34.48
C GLU A 517 31.45 18.11 -34.73
N ASP A 518 32.71 18.51 -34.90
CA ASP A 518 33.37 19.78 -35.20
C ASP A 518 32.67 20.81 -36.12
N ASP A 519 32.73 22.09 -35.71
CA ASP A 519 33.39 23.20 -36.43
C ASP A 519 33.58 24.43 -35.50
#